data_AF-A0A952E6Z5-F1
#
_entry.id   AF-A0A952E6Z5-F1
#
_cell.length_a   1.000
_cell.length_b   1.000
_cell.length_c   1.000
_cell.angle_alpha   90.00
_cell.angle_beta   90.00
_cell.angle_gamma   90.00
#
_symmetry.space_group_name_H-M   'P 1'
#
loop_
_entity.id
_entity.type
_entity.pdbx_description
1 polymer ?
#
loop_
_entity_poly.entity_id
_entity_poly.type
_entity_poly.pdbx_seq_one_letter_code
_entity_poly.pdbx_strand_id
1 'polypeptide(L)'
;MPELKRNITLFEEQVLRCCHHQFKAMSQAEAAEELGVSEATISRTIQGMVNRSKHCKPIKIMFPILTKQQYAVYQCVVERGMTNDQAAEELNIPSTSIGCTLSAIRKKGMNVPKRHHVDTYYDDSMADQIKFKM
;
A
#
# COMPACT_ATOMS: atom_id res chain seq x y z
N MET A 1 14.08 -10.02 35.63
CA MET A 1 13.72 -10.04 34.19
C MET A 1 13.56 -8.59 33.76
N PRO A 2 14.43 -8.01 32.91
CA PRO A 2 14.23 -6.64 32.46
C PRO A 2 12.97 -6.62 31.59
N GLU A 3 11.98 -5.80 31.97
CA GLU A 3 10.77 -5.62 31.20
C GLU A 3 11.13 -5.08 29.81
N LEU A 4 10.83 -5.87 28.76
CA LEU A 4 10.90 -5.40 27.38
C LEU A 4 10.00 -4.18 27.26
N LYS A 5 10.62 -3.00 27.17
CA LYS A 5 9.94 -1.72 27.09
C LYS A 5 9.13 -1.67 25.80
N ARG A 6 7.83 -1.96 25.90
CA ARG A 6 6.90 -1.93 24.75
C ARG A 6 6.67 -0.49 24.33
N ASN A 7 6.86 -0.22 23.03
CA ASN A 7 6.62 1.11 22.45
C ASN A 7 5.14 1.35 22.08
N ILE A 8 4.31 0.31 22.18
CA ILE A 8 2.86 0.34 21.94
C ILE A 8 2.15 -0.42 23.05
N THR A 9 0.91 -0.05 23.32
CA THR A 9 0.05 -0.77 24.26
C THR A 9 -0.46 -2.08 23.65
N LEU A 10 -0.95 -3.00 24.49
CA LEU A 10 -1.58 -4.24 24.02
C LEU A 10 -2.78 -3.96 23.11
N PHE A 11 -3.58 -2.95 23.44
CA PHE A 11 -4.73 -2.56 22.64
C PHE A 11 -4.32 -2.00 21.28
N GLU A 12 -3.28 -1.16 21.24
CA GLU A 12 -2.71 -0.64 19.98
C GLU A 12 -2.17 -1.76 19.09
N GLU A 13 -1.53 -2.78 19.69
CA GLU A 13 -1.09 -3.98 18.97
C GLU A 13 -2.28 -4.72 18.35
N GLN A 14 -3.38 -4.91 19.10
CA GLN A 14 -4.60 -5.54 18.60
C GLN A 14 -5.22 -4.75 17.44
N VAL A 15 -5.30 -3.42 17.57
CA VAL A 15 -5.79 -2.54 16.49
C VAL A 15 -4.92 -2.67 15.24
N LEU A 16 -3.59 -2.70 15.38
CA LEU A 16 -2.69 -2.91 14.24
C LEU A 16 -2.90 -4.29 13.60
N ARG A 17 -3.02 -5.36 14.39
CA ARG A 17 -3.26 -6.71 13.86
C ARG A 17 -4.57 -6.83 13.10
N CYS A 18 -5.60 -6.05 13.46
CA CYS A 18 -6.86 -6.03 12.72
C CYS A 18 -6.74 -5.20 11.44
N CYS A 19 -6.28 -3.95 11.53
CA CYS A 19 -6.41 -3.00 10.44
C CYS A 19 -5.25 -3.03 9.43
N HIS A 20 -4.06 -3.52 9.81
CA HIS A 20 -2.88 -3.41 8.96
C HIS A 20 -2.85 -4.49 7.87
N HIS A 21 -2.52 -4.09 6.65
CA HIS A 21 -2.55 -4.92 5.43
C HIS A 21 -1.68 -6.18 5.47
N GLN A 22 -0.62 -6.20 6.28
CA GLN A 22 0.21 -7.40 6.51
C GLN A 22 -0.44 -8.43 7.46
N PHE A 23 -1.59 -8.12 8.04
CA PHE A 23 -2.34 -9.00 8.93
C PHE A 23 -3.76 -9.24 8.38
N LYS A 24 -4.81 -8.83 9.11
CA LYS A 24 -6.21 -9.09 8.70
C LYS A 24 -6.75 -8.07 7.68
N ALA A 25 -6.15 -6.89 7.58
CA ALA A 25 -6.57 -5.81 6.66
C ALA A 25 -8.05 -5.40 6.79
N MET A 26 -8.63 -5.55 7.99
CA MET A 26 -10.02 -5.20 8.29
C MET A 26 -10.25 -3.69 8.16
N SER A 27 -11.48 -3.32 7.80
CA SER A 27 -11.97 -1.96 7.96
C SER A 27 -12.00 -1.56 9.44
N GLN A 28 -12.08 -0.26 9.72
CA GLN A 28 -12.18 0.22 11.11
C GLN A 28 -13.49 -0.22 11.77
N ALA A 29 -14.57 -0.37 11.00
CA ALA A 29 -15.85 -0.89 11.45
C ALA A 29 -15.74 -2.37 11.85
N GLU A 30 -15.20 -3.23 10.98
CA GLU A 30 -14.98 -4.65 11.29
C GLU A 30 -14.05 -4.83 12.49
N ALA A 31 -12.97 -4.05 12.59
CA ALA A 31 -12.06 -4.09 13.72
C ALA A 31 -12.74 -3.62 15.03
N ALA A 32 -13.67 -2.67 14.93
CA ALA A 32 -14.44 -2.19 16.08
C ALA A 32 -15.38 -3.28 16.60
N GLU A 33 -16.06 -3.99 15.70
CA GLU A 33 -16.90 -5.15 16.04
C GLU A 33 -16.08 -6.28 16.67
N GLU A 34 -14.96 -6.66 16.04
CA GLU A 34 -14.06 -7.73 16.53
C GLU A 34 -13.51 -7.43 17.93
N LEU A 35 -13.17 -6.17 18.21
CA LEU A 35 -12.58 -5.73 19.49
C LEU A 35 -13.63 -5.27 20.51
N GLY A 36 -14.92 -5.27 20.16
CA GLY A 36 -16.01 -4.84 21.05
C GLY A 36 -15.93 -3.36 21.46
N VAL A 37 -15.48 -2.48 20.56
CA VAL A 37 -15.32 -1.03 20.81
C VAL A 37 -16.01 -0.21 19.72
N SER A 38 -16.07 1.12 19.88
CA SER A 38 -16.58 2.00 18.82
C SER A 38 -15.55 2.21 17.69
N GLU A 39 -16.01 2.41 16.46
CA GLU A 39 -15.16 2.80 15.33
C GLU A 39 -14.37 4.08 15.62
N ALA A 40 -14.98 5.04 16.33
CA ALA A 40 -14.31 6.26 16.78
C ALA A 40 -13.15 5.99 17.75
N THR A 41 -13.18 4.90 18.51
CA THR A 41 -12.07 4.44 19.35
C THR A 41 -10.92 3.94 18.48
N ILE A 42 -11.22 3.07 17.49
CA ILE A 42 -10.22 2.56 16.54
C ILE A 42 -9.53 3.71 15.80
N SER A 43 -10.30 4.65 15.27
CA SER A 43 -9.81 5.82 14.56
C SER A 43 -8.88 6.68 15.42
N ARG A 44 -9.29 6.98 16.66
CA ARG A 44 -8.46 7.72 17.62
C ARG A 44 -7.16 7.00 17.96
N THR A 45 -7.20 5.69 18.17
CA THR A 45 -6.02 4.88 18.45
C THR A 45 -5.04 4.88 17.28
N ILE A 46 -5.53 4.69 16.06
CA ILE A 46 -4.70 4.77 14.84
C ILE A 46 -4.08 6.17 14.72
N GLN A 47 -4.86 7.23 14.87
CA GLN A 47 -4.35 8.60 14.77
C GLN A 47 -3.30 8.91 15.85
N GLY A 48 -3.50 8.42 17.07
CA GLY A 48 -2.52 8.52 18.16
C GLY A 48 -1.20 7.86 17.78
N MET A 49 -1.25 6.64 17.24
CA MET A 49 -0.06 5.93 16.75
C MET A 49 0.63 6.66 15.59
N VAL A 50 -0.14 7.19 14.61
CA VAL A 50 0.39 8.00 13.50
C VAL A 50 1.13 9.23 14.02
N ASN A 51 0.58 9.92 15.02
CA ASN A 51 1.24 11.10 15.59
C ASN A 51 2.56 10.73 16.29
N ARG A 52 2.60 9.61 17.02
CA ARG A 52 3.82 9.12 17.67
C ARG A 52 4.85 8.57 16.68
N SER A 53 4.42 8.07 15.53
CA SER A 53 5.30 7.52 14.48
C SER A 53 6.29 8.57 13.94
N LYS A 54 5.96 9.86 14.04
CA LYS A 54 6.85 10.98 13.67
C LYS A 54 8.13 11.04 14.50
N HIS A 55 8.09 10.53 15.74
CA HIS A 55 9.20 10.62 16.69
C HIS A 55 9.69 9.25 17.18
N CYS A 56 8.96 8.17 16.90
CA CYS A 56 9.26 6.81 17.34
C CYS A 56 9.53 5.89 16.14
N LYS A 57 10.81 5.54 15.90
CA LYS A 57 11.22 4.68 14.76
C LYS A 57 10.47 3.34 14.70
N PRO A 58 10.30 2.58 15.81
CA PRO A 58 9.56 1.32 15.78
C PRO A 58 8.08 1.44 15.38
N ILE A 59 7.45 2.58 15.66
CA ILE A 59 6.06 2.83 15.24
C ILE A 59 6.04 3.27 13.78
N LYS A 60 7.02 4.07 13.35
CA LYS A 60 7.13 4.58 11.97
C LYS A 60 7.08 3.48 10.91
N ILE A 61 7.70 2.33 11.17
CA ILE A 61 7.74 1.20 10.22
C ILE A 61 6.38 0.52 10.01
N MET A 62 5.42 0.73 10.91
CA MET A 62 4.07 0.15 10.81
C MET A 62 3.09 1.06 10.04
N PHE A 63 3.59 2.16 9.45
CA PHE A 63 2.77 3.12 8.73
C PHE A 63 3.34 3.43 7.34
N PRO A 64 2.46 3.74 6.36
CA PRO A 64 1.00 3.86 6.51
C PRO A 64 0.24 2.53 6.44
N ILE A 65 -0.94 2.51 7.06
CA ILE A 65 -1.89 1.40 6.93
C ILE A 65 -2.63 1.53 5.59
N LEU A 66 -2.54 0.48 4.78
CA LEU A 66 -3.29 0.33 3.52
C LEU A 66 -4.51 -0.56 3.74
N THR A 67 -5.58 -0.29 3.00
CA THR A 67 -6.69 -1.25 2.87
C THR A 67 -6.24 -2.45 2.03
N LYS A 68 -6.98 -3.57 2.10
CA LYS A 68 -6.70 -4.76 1.27
C LYS A 68 -6.57 -4.43 -0.22
N GLN A 69 -7.51 -3.65 -0.75
CA GLN A 69 -7.48 -3.22 -2.15
C GLN A 69 -6.31 -2.30 -2.46
N GLN A 70 -6.00 -1.33 -1.58
CA GLN A 70 -4.85 -0.44 -1.75
C GLN A 70 -3.54 -1.23 -1.77
N TYR A 71 -3.40 -2.20 -0.88
CA TYR A 71 -2.21 -3.04 -0.84
C TYR A 71 -2.09 -3.88 -2.11
N ALA A 72 -3.15 -4.54 -2.56
CA ALA A 72 -3.13 -5.31 -3.81
C ALA A 72 -2.69 -4.45 -5.02
N VAL A 73 -3.25 -3.24 -5.16
CA VAL A 73 -2.84 -2.30 -6.22
C VAL A 73 -1.37 -1.90 -6.09
N TYR A 74 -0.90 -1.64 -4.87
CA TYR A 74 0.50 -1.30 -4.61
C TYR A 74 1.43 -2.45 -5.02
N GLN A 75 1.08 -3.70 -4.69
CA GLN A 75 1.87 -4.87 -5.06
C GLN A 75 1.98 -5.03 -6.58
N CYS A 76 0.87 -4.96 -7.31
CA CYS A 76 0.88 -5.08 -8.78
C CYS A 76 1.72 -3.97 -9.43
N VAL A 77 1.47 -2.71 -9.09
CA VAL A 77 2.07 -1.59 -9.84
C VAL A 77 3.48 -1.23 -9.35
N VAL A 78 3.70 -1.25 -8.03
CA VAL A 78 4.95 -0.77 -7.43
C VAL A 78 5.93 -1.91 -7.16
N GLU A 79 5.47 -3.04 -6.59
CA GLU A 79 6.37 -4.16 -6.28
C GLU A 79 6.66 -5.02 -7.52
N ARG A 80 5.65 -5.28 -8.37
CA ARG A 80 5.79 -6.12 -9.57
C ARG A 80 6.04 -5.33 -10.86
N GLY A 81 5.89 -4.01 -10.83
CA GLY A 81 6.14 -3.18 -12.01
C GLY A 81 5.13 -3.37 -13.14
N MET A 82 3.87 -3.68 -12.85
CA MET A 82 2.80 -3.79 -13.85
C MET A 82 2.25 -2.42 -14.29
N THR A 83 1.81 -2.30 -15.55
CA THR A 83 1.04 -1.13 -16.01
C THR A 83 -0.31 -1.06 -15.29
N ASN A 84 -0.97 0.10 -15.35
CA ASN A 84 -2.30 0.25 -14.76
C ASN A 84 -3.30 -0.72 -15.40
N ASP A 85 -3.19 -0.97 -16.71
CA ASP A 85 -4.09 -1.86 -17.43
C ASP A 85 -3.85 -3.32 -17.07
N GLN A 86 -2.57 -3.74 -16.96
CA GLN A 86 -2.22 -5.07 -16.46
C GLN A 86 -2.73 -5.31 -15.03
N ALA A 87 -2.57 -4.32 -14.15
CA ALA A 87 -3.07 -4.40 -12.78
C ALA A 87 -4.61 -4.38 -12.72
N ALA A 88 -5.26 -3.66 -13.62
CA ALA A 88 -6.71 -3.61 -13.75
C ALA A 88 -7.28 -4.99 -14.15
N GLU A 89 -6.66 -5.64 -15.12
CA GLU A 89 -6.99 -7.00 -15.55
C GLU A 89 -6.75 -8.01 -14.42
N GLU A 90 -5.58 -7.98 -13.76
CA GLU A 90 -5.25 -8.93 -12.70
C GLU A 90 -6.19 -8.81 -11.49
N LEU A 91 -6.54 -7.58 -11.11
CA LEU A 91 -7.40 -7.31 -9.95
C LEU A 91 -8.90 -7.26 -10.30
N ASN A 92 -9.25 -7.43 -11.58
CA ASN A 92 -10.61 -7.31 -12.12
C ASN A 92 -11.32 -6.02 -11.67
N ILE A 93 -10.63 -4.88 -11.79
CA ILE A 93 -11.16 -3.55 -11.46
C ILE A 93 -10.83 -2.54 -12.57
N PRO A 94 -11.60 -1.45 -12.73
CA PRO A 94 -11.32 -0.47 -13.78
C PRO A 94 -9.93 0.17 -13.65
N SER A 95 -9.24 0.38 -14.78
CA SER A 95 -7.93 1.06 -14.83
C SER A 95 -7.96 2.47 -14.22
N THR A 96 -9.10 3.17 -14.34
CA THR A 96 -9.33 4.46 -13.65
C THR A 96 -9.26 4.32 -12.12
N SER A 97 -9.80 3.23 -11.58
CA SER A 97 -9.75 2.94 -10.13
C SER A 97 -8.33 2.66 -9.64
N ILE A 98 -7.47 2.05 -10.47
CA ILE A 98 -6.03 1.88 -10.16
C ILE A 98 -5.38 3.25 -9.95
N GLY A 99 -5.56 4.17 -10.90
CA GLY A 99 -5.02 5.53 -10.82
C GLY A 99 -5.50 6.29 -9.58
N CYS A 100 -6.80 6.23 -9.27
CA CYS A 100 -7.36 6.83 -8.05
C CYS A 100 -6.76 6.21 -6.78
N THR A 101 -6.58 4.90 -6.75
CA THR A 101 -6.02 4.16 -5.61
C THR A 101 -4.57 4.52 -5.38
N LEU A 102 -3.75 4.56 -6.43
CA LEU A 102 -2.35 5.00 -6.34
C LEU A 102 -2.21 6.45 -5.88
N SER A 103 -3.11 7.33 -6.31
CA SER A 103 -3.17 8.72 -5.82
C SER A 103 -3.48 8.78 -4.31
N ALA A 104 -4.43 7.97 -3.83
CA ALA A 104 -4.74 7.87 -2.40
C ALA A 104 -3.56 7.31 -1.59
N ILE A 105 -2.85 6.32 -2.13
CA ILE A 105 -1.64 5.74 -1.50
C ILE A 105 -0.53 6.79 -1.41
N ARG A 106 -0.31 7.59 -2.47
CA ARG A 106 0.66 8.70 -2.46
C ARG A 106 0.31 9.77 -1.41
N LYS A 107 -0.98 10.09 -1.24
CA LYS A 107 -1.44 11.01 -0.17
C LYS A 107 -1.13 10.49 1.24
N LYS A 108 -1.02 9.18 1.43
CA LYS A 108 -0.58 8.55 2.69
C LYS A 108 0.94 8.60 2.91
N GLY A 109 1.71 9.15 1.97
CA GLY A 109 3.17 9.31 2.07
C GLY A 109 3.99 8.12 1.54
N MET A 110 3.35 7.15 0.88
CA MET A 110 4.07 6.05 0.22
C MET A 110 4.70 6.54 -1.09
N ASN A 111 5.90 6.04 -1.38
CA ASN A 111 6.55 6.30 -2.66
C ASN A 111 5.87 5.47 -3.75
N VAL A 112 5.17 6.14 -4.66
CA VAL A 112 4.60 5.53 -5.86
C VAL A 112 5.30 6.15 -7.06
N PRO A 113 6.22 5.42 -7.73
CA PRO A 113 7.01 5.94 -8.83
C PRO A 113 6.08 6.48 -9.93
N LYS A 114 6.42 7.67 -10.44
CA LYS A 114 5.77 8.18 -11.65
C LYS A 114 6.35 7.41 -12.82
N ARG A 115 5.50 6.75 -13.59
CA ARG A 115 5.92 6.22 -14.89
C ARG A 115 6.06 7.38 -15.85
N HIS A 116 7.22 7.47 -16.48
CA HIS A 116 7.36 8.29 -17.68
C HIS A 116 6.57 7.62 -18.80
N HIS A 117 5.80 8.40 -19.54
CA HIS A 117 5.25 7.94 -20.81
C HIS A 117 6.44 7.67 -21.71
N VAL A 118 6.75 6.40 -21.96
CA VAL A 118 7.74 6.03 -22.96
C VAL A 118 6.92 5.79 -24.22
N ASP A 119 6.89 6.79 -25.10
CA ASP A 119 6.45 6.60 -26.48
C ASP A 119 7.48 5.70 -27.17
N THR A 120 7.34 4.38 -27.01
CA THR A 120 8.08 3.44 -27.84
C THR A 120 7.45 3.48 -29.23
N TYR A 121 7.89 4.42 -30.05
CA TYR A 121 7.79 4.26 -31.50
C TYR A 121 8.74 3.13 -31.88
N TYR A 122 8.19 2.02 -32.39
CA TYR A 122 8.99 1.10 -33.19
C TYR A 122 9.44 1.90 -34.42
N ASP A 123 10.72 2.22 -34.49
CA ASP A 123 11.32 2.70 -35.72
C ASP A 123 11.58 1.47 -36.59
N ASP A 124 10.65 1.18 -37.50
CA ASP A 124 10.72 0.05 -38.44
C ASP A 124 11.99 0.12 -39.33
N SER A 125 12.73 1.24 -39.36
CA SER A 125 13.99 1.36 -40.11
C SER A 125 15.16 0.53 -39.53
N MET A 126 15.03 -0.01 -38.32
CA MET A 126 16.06 -0.86 -37.69
C MET A 126 15.95 -2.35 -38.07
N ALA A 127 14.85 -2.78 -38.69
CA ALA A 127 14.66 -4.17 -39.11
C ALA A 127 15.53 -4.56 -40.32
N ASP A 128 15.93 -3.59 -41.14
CA ASP A 128 16.69 -3.83 -42.39
C ASP A 128 18.21 -3.97 -42.21
N GLN A 129 18.74 -3.81 -40.98
CA GLN A 129 20.19 -3.85 -40.75
C GLN A 129 20.73 -5.21 -40.29
N ILE A 130 19.88 -6.22 -40.08
CA ILE A 130 20.33 -7.59 -39.79
C ILE A 130 20.71 -8.28 -41.11
N LYS A 131 21.81 -7.84 -41.71
CA LYS A 131 22.49 -8.61 -42.76
C LYS A 131 23.09 -9.85 -42.11
N PHE A 132 22.42 -10.99 -42.30
CA PHE A 132 23.03 -12.30 -42.10
C PHE A 132 24.34 -12.36 -42.90
N LYS A 133 25.47 -12.34 -42.22
CA LYS A 133 26.71 -12.88 -42.78
C LYS A 133 26.55 -14.39 -42.82
N MET A 134 26.31 -14.93 -44.02
CA MET A 134 26.64 -16.33 -44.35
C MET A 134 28.16 -16.48 -44.36
#